data_AF-A0A6I3LPJ4-F1
#
_entry.id   AF-A0A6I3LPJ4-F1
#
_cell.length_a   1.000
_cell.length_b   1.000
_cell.length_c   1.000
_cell.angle_alpha   90.00
_cell.angle_beta   90.00
_cell.angle_gamma   90.00
#
_symmetry.space_group_name_H-M   'P 1'
#
loop_
_entity.id
_entity.type
_entity.pdbx_description
1 polymer ?
#
loop_
_entity_poly.entity_id
_entity_poly.type
_entity_poly.pdbx_seq_one_letter_code
_entity_poly.pdbx_strand_id
1 'polypeptide(L)'
;MNEREIIIENQRKILMEEQTRELQENEELIKNFISDCNKLKIPITISDIKFISKIGIVATYPDLLTLLNKKIKVDKEELVSFKVLDKEFTKKTWAPGYFAAKNFMAMAHPYFRRGHYKNEAFAPRFLEIFCNYISTKNDKYLGLDLDRVRINLDSRMLMEFDSWYGSKFDQDISKIEDGITKLRPPVDLEPAEIDFLFGNVYSLDIKWYTKESVENNINTKIKVFQAEEFKEPECRIIKDGNEYFPAKYIHAEFDLKNGTFRHLDGAIHFYTEKEYFQRRETDFNHNDKNPSKIKTLSQKLFKVNGEIHVNDWVELTSHYLAGNPLIFEYFEGKLPDKIIEMVEKIRSQK
;
A
#
# COMPACT_ATOMS: atom_id res chain seq x y z
N MET A 1 11.34 -30.23 -20.99
CA MET A 1 10.55 -29.10 -20.50
C MET A 1 9.27 -29.68 -19.90
N ASN A 2 8.99 -29.44 -18.63
CA ASN A 2 7.75 -29.93 -18.00
C ASN A 2 6.54 -29.08 -18.44
N GLU A 3 5.32 -29.57 -18.20
CA GLU A 3 4.08 -28.89 -18.62
C GLU A 3 3.97 -27.46 -18.09
N ARG A 4 4.40 -27.21 -16.84
CA ARG A 4 4.41 -25.88 -16.22
C ARG A 4 5.37 -24.93 -16.93
N GLU A 5 6.56 -25.39 -17.32
CA GLU A 5 7.52 -24.60 -18.08
C GLU A 5 6.98 -24.21 -19.46
N ILE A 6 6.28 -25.13 -20.13
CA ILE A 6 5.61 -24.86 -21.42
C ILE A 6 4.54 -23.78 -21.26
N ILE A 7 3.71 -23.86 -20.21
CA ILE A 7 2.66 -22.87 -19.93
C ILE A 7 3.29 -21.49 -19.69
N ILE A 8 4.33 -21.41 -18.85
CA ILE A 8 5.02 -20.15 -18.54
C ILE A 8 5.64 -19.53 -19.81
N GLU A 9 6.29 -20.35 -20.64
CA GLU A 9 6.94 -19.86 -21.86
C GLU A 9 5.92 -19.36 -22.89
N ASN A 10 4.80 -20.07 -23.05
CA ASN A 10 3.69 -19.64 -23.91
C ASN A 10 3.09 -18.31 -23.40
N GLN A 11 2.90 -18.16 -22.09
CA GLN A 11 2.43 -16.90 -21.50
C GLN A 11 3.39 -15.75 -21.77
N ARG A 12 4.71 -15.97 -21.63
CA ARG A 12 5.72 -14.95 -21.95
C ARG A 12 5.66 -14.52 -23.41
N LYS A 13 5.53 -15.48 -24.33
CA LYS A 13 5.42 -15.20 -25.75
C LYS A 13 4.20 -14.33 -26.07
N ILE A 14 3.04 -14.68 -25.52
CA ILE A 14 1.80 -13.90 -25.68
C ILE A 14 1.98 -12.47 -25.18
N LEU A 15 2.60 -12.29 -24.00
CA LEU A 15 2.87 -10.97 -23.43
C LEU A 15 3.84 -10.15 -24.29
N MET A 16 4.86 -10.79 -24.89
CA MET A 16 5.79 -10.12 -25.80
C MET A 16 5.09 -9.68 -27.09
N GLU A 17 4.27 -10.55 -27.69
CA GLU A 17 3.50 -10.22 -28.90
C GLU A 17 2.51 -9.08 -28.65
N GLU A 18 1.80 -9.10 -27.52
CA GLU A 18 0.91 -8.02 -27.08
C GLU A 18 1.67 -6.71 -26.89
N GLN A 19 2.82 -6.75 -26.21
CA GLN A 19 3.67 -5.57 -26.02
C GLN A 19 4.13 -4.98 -27.35
N THR A 20 4.59 -5.80 -28.30
CA THR A 20 5.01 -5.32 -29.62
C THR A 20 3.85 -4.65 -30.34
N ARG A 21 2.67 -5.27 -30.34
CA ARG A 21 1.46 -4.72 -30.99
C ARG A 21 1.06 -3.38 -30.40
N GLU A 22 0.92 -3.29 -29.07
CA GLU A 22 0.48 -2.06 -28.39
C GLU A 22 1.46 -0.90 -28.58
N LEU A 23 2.77 -1.18 -28.59
CA LEU A 23 3.78 -0.15 -28.86
C LEU A 23 3.75 0.33 -30.32
N GLN A 24 3.49 -0.56 -31.29
CA GLN A 24 3.34 -0.20 -32.70
C GLN A 24 2.09 0.65 -32.95
N GLU A 25 0.94 0.24 -32.38
CA GLU A 25 -0.32 0.96 -32.51
C GLU A 25 -0.28 2.37 -31.90
N ASN A 26 0.62 2.60 -30.94
CA ASN A 26 0.78 3.88 -30.23
C ASN A 26 2.12 4.58 -30.58
N GLU A 27 2.74 4.28 -31.72
CA GLU A 27 4.05 4.81 -32.09
C GLU A 27 4.10 6.34 -32.12
N GLU A 28 3.05 6.98 -32.66
CA GLU A 28 2.95 8.44 -32.72
C GLU A 28 2.89 9.08 -31.32
N LEU A 29 2.08 8.49 -30.42
CA LEU A 29 2.00 8.92 -29.02
C LEU A 29 3.36 8.83 -28.34
N ILE A 30 4.07 7.72 -28.55
CA ILE A 30 5.41 7.48 -27.98
C ILE A 30 6.42 8.51 -28.52
N LYS A 31 6.44 8.74 -29.84
CA LYS A 31 7.32 9.74 -30.47
C LYS A 31 7.07 11.14 -29.92
N ASN A 32 5.80 11.52 -29.75
CA ASN A 32 5.41 12.80 -29.20
C ASN A 32 5.87 12.96 -27.74
N PHE A 33 5.68 11.92 -26.92
CA PHE A 33 6.15 11.93 -25.52
C PHE A 33 7.68 12.05 -25.43
N ILE A 34 8.44 11.28 -26.23
CA ILE A 34 9.91 11.39 -26.29
C ILE A 34 10.33 12.81 -26.71
N SER A 35 9.67 13.39 -27.71
CA SER A 35 9.94 14.77 -28.16
C SER A 35 9.75 15.78 -27.02
N ASP A 36 8.66 15.67 -26.26
CA ASP A 36 8.38 16.55 -25.12
C ASP A 36 9.41 16.38 -24.00
N CYS A 37 9.80 15.14 -23.68
CA CYS A 37 10.88 14.85 -22.74
C CYS A 37 12.21 15.46 -23.17
N ASN A 38 12.57 15.36 -24.45
CA ASN A 38 13.80 15.95 -24.98
C ASN A 38 13.82 17.48 -24.89
N LYS A 39 12.68 18.16 -25.08
CA LYS A 39 12.56 19.62 -24.84
C LYS A 39 12.84 19.99 -23.38
N LEU A 40 12.50 19.09 -22.46
CA LEU A 40 12.79 19.21 -21.03
C LEU A 40 14.18 18.68 -20.64
N LYS A 41 15.01 18.27 -21.61
CA LYS A 41 16.34 17.66 -21.41
C LYS A 41 16.30 16.36 -20.61
N ILE A 42 15.23 15.60 -20.74
CA ILE A 42 15.09 14.25 -20.17
C ILE A 42 15.44 13.25 -21.28
N PRO A 43 16.61 12.57 -21.22
CA PRO A 43 17.12 11.75 -22.30
C PRO A 43 16.45 10.37 -22.31
N ILE A 44 15.14 10.34 -22.56
CA ILE A 44 14.37 9.11 -22.65
C ILE A 44 14.36 8.57 -24.09
N THR A 45 14.41 7.26 -24.23
CA THR A 45 14.44 6.56 -25.50
C THR A 45 13.32 5.52 -25.58
N ILE A 46 13.16 4.88 -26.73
CA ILE A 46 12.15 3.83 -26.90
C ILE A 46 12.38 2.63 -25.97
N SER A 47 13.62 2.33 -25.57
CA SER A 47 13.92 1.22 -24.66
C SER A 47 13.45 1.45 -23.22
N ASP A 48 13.20 2.71 -22.87
CA ASP A 48 12.69 3.13 -21.56
C ASP A 48 11.16 3.06 -21.47
N ILE A 49 10.50 2.68 -22.58
CA ILE A 49 9.05 2.61 -22.72
C ILE A 49 8.64 1.16 -22.92
N LYS A 50 7.71 0.70 -22.09
CA LYS A 50 7.19 -0.67 -22.14
C LYS A 50 5.68 -0.67 -22.03
N PHE A 51 5.03 -1.58 -22.74
CA PHE A 51 3.65 -1.92 -22.45
C PHE A 51 3.61 -2.93 -21.31
N ILE A 52 2.77 -2.65 -20.32
CA ILE A 52 2.50 -3.51 -19.17
C ILE A 52 1.00 -3.73 -19.17
N SER A 53 0.52 -4.94 -19.47
CA SER A 53 -0.91 -5.22 -19.67
C SER A 53 -1.84 -4.74 -18.55
N LYS A 54 -1.36 -4.74 -17.30
CA LYS A 54 -2.11 -4.30 -16.12
C LYS A 54 -2.07 -2.78 -15.87
N ILE A 55 -1.24 -2.05 -16.60
CA ILE A 55 -0.99 -0.60 -16.38
C ILE A 55 -1.23 0.22 -17.65
N GLY A 56 -0.75 -0.23 -18.81
CA GLY A 56 -0.70 0.51 -20.07
C GLY A 56 0.74 0.69 -20.57
N ILE A 57 0.97 1.72 -21.37
CA ILE A 57 2.27 2.11 -21.87
C ILE A 57 2.96 2.98 -20.81
N VAL A 58 4.07 2.51 -20.29
CA VAL A 58 4.79 3.11 -19.16
C VAL A 58 6.18 3.53 -19.60
N ALA A 59 6.50 4.81 -19.36
CA ALA A 59 7.83 5.36 -19.47
C ALA A 59 8.54 5.26 -18.11
N THR A 60 9.81 4.86 -18.10
CA THR A 60 10.62 4.72 -16.88
C THR A 60 11.91 5.52 -17.00
N TYR A 61 12.17 6.42 -16.05
CA TYR A 61 13.42 7.16 -15.94
C TYR A 61 13.59 7.67 -14.51
N PRO A 62 14.80 7.75 -13.93
CA PRO A 62 14.97 8.25 -12.57
C PRO A 62 14.34 9.64 -12.37
N ASP A 63 13.46 9.75 -11.36
CA ASP A 63 12.75 10.98 -10.98
C ASP A 63 11.91 11.61 -12.12
N LEU A 64 11.48 10.79 -13.09
CA LEU A 64 10.73 11.21 -14.28
C LEU A 64 9.54 12.11 -13.97
N LEU A 65 8.76 11.80 -12.94
CA LEU A 65 7.56 12.55 -12.61
C LEU A 65 7.87 14.00 -12.22
N THR A 66 8.88 14.24 -11.38
CA THR A 66 9.23 15.60 -10.96
C THR A 66 10.00 16.35 -12.06
N LEU A 67 10.71 15.61 -12.94
CA LEU A 67 11.30 16.16 -14.15
C LEU A 67 10.22 16.67 -15.12
N LEU A 68 9.13 15.93 -15.30
CA LEU A 68 7.98 16.29 -16.14
C LEU A 68 7.14 17.41 -15.52
N ASN A 69 6.97 17.42 -14.19
CA ASN A 69 6.21 18.45 -13.49
C ASN A 69 6.96 18.97 -12.25
N LYS A 70 7.68 20.08 -12.43
CA LYS A 70 8.50 20.73 -11.39
C LYS A 70 7.73 21.26 -10.18
N LYS A 71 6.39 21.30 -10.25
CA LYS A 71 5.55 21.69 -9.12
C LYS A 71 5.29 20.53 -8.16
N ILE A 72 5.55 19.30 -8.59
CA ILE A 72 5.54 18.14 -7.70
C ILE A 72 6.74 18.24 -6.78
N LYS A 73 6.46 18.44 -5.50
CA LYS A 73 7.44 18.47 -4.43
C LYS A 73 7.06 17.40 -3.44
N VAL A 74 8.00 16.51 -3.18
CA VAL A 74 7.90 15.54 -2.10
C VAL A 74 8.32 16.19 -0.79
N ASP A 75 7.71 15.79 0.31
CA ASP A 75 8.16 16.18 1.63
C ASP A 75 9.31 15.30 2.14
N LYS A 76 9.73 15.50 3.40
CA LYS A 76 10.81 14.73 4.04
C LYS A 76 10.53 13.22 4.15
N GLU A 77 9.29 12.79 3.92
CA GLU A 77 8.85 11.39 3.96
C GLU A 77 8.53 10.88 2.55
N GLU A 78 8.97 11.60 1.51
CA GLU A 78 8.77 11.30 0.10
C GLU A 78 7.31 11.31 -0.36
N LEU A 79 6.43 12.01 0.36
CA LEU A 79 5.00 12.09 0.04
C LEU A 79 4.65 13.41 -0.65
N VAL A 80 3.65 13.36 -1.53
CA VAL A 80 3.10 14.54 -2.22
C VAL A 80 1.75 14.93 -1.60
N SER A 81 1.57 16.21 -1.30
CA SER A 81 0.31 16.73 -0.75
C SER A 81 -0.83 16.68 -1.77
N PHE A 82 -2.03 16.30 -1.32
CA PHE A 82 -3.23 16.38 -2.17
C PHE A 82 -3.58 17.80 -2.63
N LYS A 83 -3.18 18.84 -1.88
CA LYS A 83 -3.31 20.23 -2.34
C LYS A 83 -2.57 20.48 -3.67
N VAL A 84 -1.43 19.79 -3.88
CA VAL A 84 -0.68 19.84 -5.14
C VAL A 84 -1.33 18.91 -6.16
N LEU A 85 -1.70 17.68 -5.77
CA LEU A 85 -2.31 16.72 -6.68
C LEU A 85 -3.60 17.24 -7.32
N ASP A 86 -4.48 17.83 -6.51
CA ASP A 86 -5.78 18.36 -6.95
C ASP A 86 -5.64 19.60 -7.82
N LYS A 87 -4.51 20.33 -7.71
CA LYS A 87 -4.22 21.51 -8.52
C LYS A 87 -3.58 21.15 -9.86
N GLU A 88 -2.70 20.16 -9.86
CA GLU A 88 -1.85 19.85 -11.02
C GLU A 88 -2.37 18.70 -11.88
N PHE A 89 -3.30 17.89 -11.37
CA PHE A 89 -3.84 16.74 -12.08
C PHE A 89 -5.36 16.66 -12.02
N THR A 90 -5.92 15.96 -13.00
CA THR A 90 -7.32 15.55 -12.98
C THR A 90 -7.43 14.12 -12.44
N LYS A 91 -8.18 13.94 -11.36
CA LYS A 91 -8.55 12.62 -10.85
C LYS A 91 -9.72 12.06 -11.66
N LYS A 92 -9.68 10.78 -12.00
CA LYS A 92 -10.79 10.06 -12.64
C LYS A 92 -11.32 9.03 -11.65
N THR A 93 -12.63 8.99 -11.45
CA THR A 93 -13.29 8.08 -10.51
C THR A 93 -13.04 6.61 -10.83
N TRP A 94 -12.89 6.26 -12.11
CA TRP A 94 -12.63 4.91 -12.62
C TRP A 94 -11.13 4.52 -12.64
N ALA A 95 -10.23 5.41 -12.22
CA ALA A 95 -8.78 5.14 -12.20
C ALA A 95 -8.15 5.53 -10.85
N PRO A 96 -8.55 4.88 -9.75
CA PRO A 96 -7.97 5.16 -8.44
C PRO A 96 -6.46 4.93 -8.46
N GLY A 97 -5.71 5.88 -7.89
CA GLY A 97 -4.24 5.85 -7.92
C GLY A 97 -3.60 6.38 -9.20
N TYR A 98 -4.37 6.85 -10.18
CA TYR A 98 -3.87 7.53 -11.38
C TYR A 98 -4.29 9.00 -11.39
N PHE A 99 -3.35 9.88 -11.70
CA PHE A 99 -3.55 11.33 -11.71
C PHE A 99 -3.18 11.87 -13.10
N ALA A 100 -4.19 12.27 -13.88
CA ALA A 100 -4.00 12.63 -15.29
C ALA A 100 -3.47 14.06 -15.44
N ALA A 101 -2.35 14.19 -16.16
CA ALA A 101 -1.84 15.43 -16.72
C ALA A 101 -2.17 15.53 -18.21
N LYS A 102 -1.55 16.48 -18.92
CA LYS A 102 -1.80 16.73 -20.34
C LYS A 102 -1.35 15.57 -21.26
N ASN A 103 -0.20 14.97 -20.98
CA ASN A 103 0.47 13.99 -21.86
C ASN A 103 0.96 12.73 -21.11
N PHE A 104 0.65 12.61 -19.81
CA PHE A 104 0.95 11.43 -19.00
C PHE A 104 -0.01 11.34 -17.80
N MET A 105 -0.01 10.21 -17.11
CA MET A 105 -0.63 10.00 -15.82
C MET A 105 0.45 9.68 -14.79
N ALA A 106 0.48 10.45 -13.70
CA ALA A 106 1.22 10.06 -12.51
C ALA A 106 0.49 8.88 -11.84
N MET A 107 1.25 8.02 -11.16
CA MET A 107 0.73 6.83 -10.51
C MET A 107 1.05 6.87 -9.02
N ALA A 108 0.17 6.32 -8.18
CA ALA A 108 0.48 6.04 -6.79
C ALA A 108 1.67 5.07 -6.70
N HIS A 109 2.35 5.09 -5.55
CA HIS A 109 3.56 4.31 -5.31
C HIS A 109 3.35 2.81 -5.65
N PRO A 110 4.34 2.12 -6.27
CA PRO A 110 4.24 0.70 -6.63
C PRO A 110 3.81 -0.23 -5.50
N TYR A 111 4.09 0.11 -4.25
CA TYR A 111 3.75 -0.72 -3.10
C TYR A 111 2.26 -0.73 -2.72
N PHE A 112 1.41 0.07 -3.39
CA PHE A 112 -0.04 -0.13 -3.34
C PHE A 112 -0.53 -1.23 -4.31
N ARG A 113 0.35 -1.75 -5.18
CA ARG A 113 0.01 -2.82 -6.12
C ARG A 113 -0.03 -4.17 -5.42
N ARG A 114 -0.76 -5.11 -6.00
CA ARG A 114 -0.87 -6.49 -5.52
C ARG A 114 0.52 -7.11 -5.30
N GLY A 115 0.73 -7.67 -4.11
CA GLY A 115 2.02 -8.23 -3.69
C GLY A 115 3.19 -7.24 -3.68
N HIS A 116 2.92 -5.92 -3.70
CA HIS A 116 3.92 -4.86 -3.81
C HIS A 116 4.74 -4.91 -5.12
N TYR A 117 4.25 -5.62 -6.14
CA TYR A 117 4.93 -5.78 -7.42
C TYR A 117 4.64 -4.61 -8.36
N LYS A 118 5.71 -4.01 -8.87
CA LYS A 118 5.64 -2.77 -9.68
C LYS A 118 4.84 -2.88 -10.99
N ASN A 119 4.62 -4.07 -11.52
CA ASN A 119 3.91 -4.32 -12.78
C ASN A 119 2.49 -4.87 -12.56
N GLU A 120 2.06 -5.04 -11.31
CA GLU A 120 0.71 -5.51 -10.98
C GLU A 120 -0.30 -4.37 -10.92
N ALA A 121 -1.60 -4.69 -10.88
CA ALA A 121 -2.64 -3.70 -10.64
C ALA A 121 -2.67 -3.25 -9.18
N PHE A 122 -3.32 -2.11 -8.92
CA PHE A 122 -3.55 -1.63 -7.55
C PHE A 122 -4.52 -2.56 -6.81
N ALA A 123 -4.17 -2.94 -5.58
CA ALA A 123 -4.96 -3.84 -4.74
C ALA A 123 -5.90 -3.05 -3.80
N PRO A 124 -7.11 -3.55 -3.54
CA PRO A 124 -8.16 -3.36 -4.53
C PRO A 124 -8.98 -2.07 -4.30
N ARG A 125 -8.95 -1.48 -3.10
CA ARG A 125 -9.82 -0.35 -2.76
C ARG A 125 -9.23 0.75 -1.89
N PHE A 126 -8.04 0.54 -1.30
CA PHE A 126 -7.44 1.56 -0.45
C PHE A 126 -7.26 2.89 -1.21
N LEU A 127 -6.69 2.85 -2.41
CA LEU A 127 -6.48 4.07 -3.20
C LEU A 127 -7.79 4.71 -3.66
N GLU A 128 -8.85 3.94 -3.88
CA GLU A 128 -10.17 4.48 -4.22
C GLU A 128 -10.71 5.31 -3.04
N ILE A 129 -10.79 4.69 -1.86
CA ILE A 129 -11.29 5.32 -0.63
C ILE A 129 -10.40 6.48 -0.25
N PHE A 130 -9.08 6.27 -0.24
CA PHE A 130 -8.11 7.29 0.15
C PHE A 130 -8.13 8.47 -0.82
N CYS A 131 -8.24 8.28 -2.14
CA CYS A 131 -8.32 9.40 -3.08
C CYS A 131 -9.63 10.20 -2.93
N ASN A 132 -10.74 9.51 -2.64
CA ASN A 132 -12.08 10.09 -2.50
C ASN A 132 -12.38 10.64 -1.10
N TYR A 133 -11.54 10.35 -0.10
CA TYR A 133 -11.63 10.92 1.23
C TYR A 133 -11.44 12.45 1.20
N ILE A 134 -12.49 13.21 1.49
CA ILE A 134 -12.48 14.68 1.47
C ILE A 134 -12.76 15.18 2.89
N SER A 135 -11.89 16.03 3.40
CA SER A 135 -12.06 16.72 4.68
C SER A 135 -11.42 18.10 4.59
N THR A 136 -12.03 19.08 5.26
CA THR A 136 -11.45 20.42 5.43
C THR A 136 -10.64 20.55 6.71
N LYS A 137 -10.64 19.50 7.55
CA LYS A 137 -10.01 19.50 8.88
C LYS A 137 -8.70 18.71 8.93
N ASN A 138 -8.27 18.16 7.79
CA ASN A 138 -7.02 17.45 7.69
C ASN A 138 -6.32 17.71 6.34
N ASP A 139 -5.02 17.43 6.35
CA ASP A 139 -4.14 17.45 5.19
C ASP A 139 -3.70 16.02 4.86
N LYS A 140 -3.93 15.63 3.60
CA LYS A 140 -3.65 14.29 3.09
C LYS A 140 -2.46 14.29 2.14
N TYR A 141 -1.65 13.24 2.21
CA TYR A 141 -0.47 13.05 1.37
C TYR A 141 -0.37 11.61 0.89
N LEU A 142 0.20 11.43 -0.30
CA LEU A 142 0.34 10.13 -0.96
C LEU A 142 1.73 9.99 -1.58
N GLY A 143 2.33 8.81 -1.45
CA GLY A 143 3.52 8.42 -2.17
C GLY A 143 3.19 8.16 -3.63
N LEU A 144 3.99 8.70 -4.54
CA LEU A 144 3.84 8.51 -5.98
C LEU A 144 4.98 7.65 -6.52
N ASP A 145 4.76 7.05 -7.68
CA ASP A 145 5.83 6.47 -8.49
C ASP A 145 6.60 7.60 -9.16
N LEU A 146 7.74 8.00 -8.59
CA LEU A 146 8.53 9.12 -9.10
C LEU A 146 9.27 8.76 -10.39
N ASP A 147 9.60 7.48 -10.58
CA ASP A 147 10.42 7.01 -11.69
C ASP A 147 9.60 6.59 -12.92
N ARG A 148 8.28 6.44 -12.77
CA ARG A 148 7.42 5.93 -13.85
C ARG A 148 6.15 6.75 -14.02
N VAL A 149 5.79 6.96 -15.28
CA VAL A 149 4.51 7.54 -15.67
C VAL A 149 3.85 6.68 -16.74
N ARG A 150 2.52 6.62 -16.74
CA ARG A 150 1.75 6.03 -17.85
C ARG A 150 1.55 7.11 -18.91
N ILE A 151 1.80 6.81 -20.19
CA ILE A 151 1.75 7.81 -21.27
C ILE A 151 0.49 7.70 -22.14
N ASN A 152 -0.14 6.52 -22.22
CA ASN A 152 -1.45 6.39 -22.88
C ASN A 152 -2.55 6.89 -21.94
N LEU A 153 -3.24 7.97 -22.33
CA LEU A 153 -4.30 8.62 -21.55
C LEU A 153 -5.70 8.02 -21.76
N ASP A 154 -5.78 6.84 -22.36
CA ASP A 154 -7.04 6.15 -22.62
C ASP A 154 -7.72 5.68 -21.32
N SER A 155 -8.96 5.22 -21.44
CA SER A 155 -9.75 4.71 -20.32
C SER A 155 -9.54 3.22 -20.03
N ARG A 156 -8.56 2.56 -20.66
CA ARG A 156 -8.28 1.14 -20.42
C ARG A 156 -7.61 1.00 -19.06
N MET A 157 -8.33 0.46 -18.09
CA MET A 157 -7.86 0.16 -16.74
C MET A 157 -8.24 -1.27 -16.40
N LEU A 158 -7.38 -1.99 -15.69
CA LEU A 158 -7.78 -3.24 -15.06
C LEU A 158 -8.67 -2.90 -13.86
N MET A 159 -9.88 -3.44 -13.84
CA MET A 159 -10.78 -3.34 -12.70
C MET A 159 -10.81 -4.69 -11.99
N GLU A 160 -10.39 -4.70 -10.73
CA GLU A 160 -10.52 -5.86 -9.84
C GLU A 160 -11.78 -5.67 -9.00
N PHE A 161 -12.74 -6.59 -9.13
CA PHE A 161 -13.99 -6.57 -8.34
C PHE A 161 -13.85 -7.32 -7.01
N ASP A 162 -12.63 -7.32 -6.44
CA ASP A 162 -12.37 -7.95 -5.15
C ASP A 162 -13.15 -7.20 -4.07
N SER A 163 -14.03 -7.94 -3.40
CA SER A 163 -14.88 -7.38 -2.35
C SER A 163 -14.12 -7.39 -1.03
N TRP A 164 -13.71 -6.21 -0.59
CA TRP A 164 -13.22 -5.94 0.75
C TRP A 164 -14.05 -4.83 1.36
N TYR A 165 -14.41 -4.98 2.63
CA TYR A 165 -15.19 -4.01 3.39
C TYR A 165 -14.35 -3.49 4.55
N GLY A 166 -14.64 -2.27 5.03
CA GLY A 166 -14.11 -1.82 6.30
C GLY A 166 -14.75 -2.62 7.43
N SER A 167 -13.96 -2.96 8.45
CA SER A 167 -14.52 -3.54 9.69
C SER A 167 -15.44 -2.52 10.34
N LYS A 168 -16.42 -3.00 11.11
CA LYS A 168 -17.12 -2.13 12.05
C LYS A 168 -16.26 -1.98 13.30
N PHE A 169 -16.32 -0.80 13.90
CA PHE A 169 -15.71 -0.57 15.19
C PHE A 169 -16.59 0.37 15.99
N ASP A 170 -17.16 -0.17 17.07
CA ASP A 170 -18.08 0.54 17.95
C ASP A 170 -17.47 0.81 19.34
N GLN A 171 -16.21 0.40 19.55
CA GLN A 171 -15.54 0.63 20.81
C GLN A 171 -15.09 2.09 20.93
N ASP A 172 -15.16 2.59 22.16
CA ASP A 172 -14.61 3.88 22.53
C ASP A 172 -13.08 3.76 22.67
N ILE A 173 -12.33 4.40 21.78
CA ILE A 173 -10.86 4.39 21.76
C ILE A 173 -10.27 4.74 23.13
N SER A 174 -10.94 5.62 23.89
CA SER A 174 -10.48 6.05 25.22
C SER A 174 -10.50 4.92 26.26
N LYS A 175 -11.30 3.88 26.04
CA LYS A 175 -11.46 2.73 26.94
C LYS A 175 -10.61 1.52 26.56
N ILE A 176 -9.99 1.52 25.38
CA ILE A 176 -9.08 0.45 24.99
C ILE A 176 -7.90 0.45 25.95
N GLU A 177 -7.51 -0.70 26.47
CA GLU A 177 -6.36 -0.79 27.37
C GLU A 177 -5.03 -0.63 26.61
N ASP A 178 -4.01 -0.09 27.28
CA ASP A 178 -2.66 -0.10 26.73
C ASP A 178 -2.12 -1.53 26.79
N GLY A 179 -1.49 -1.98 25.71
CA GLY A 179 -1.06 -3.37 25.61
C GLY A 179 -0.69 -3.77 24.19
N ILE A 180 -0.37 -5.04 24.03
CA ILE A 180 -0.04 -5.65 22.74
C ILE A 180 -0.98 -6.82 22.50
N THR A 181 -1.52 -6.86 21.29
CA THR A 181 -2.27 -8.00 20.76
C THR A 181 -1.50 -8.58 19.59
N LYS A 182 -1.43 -9.90 19.48
CA LYS A 182 -0.82 -10.60 18.35
C LYS A 182 -1.79 -11.65 17.84
N LEU A 183 -2.33 -11.41 16.66
CA LEU A 183 -3.26 -12.31 15.99
C LEU A 183 -2.51 -13.15 14.95
N ARG A 184 -2.92 -14.40 14.79
CA ARG A 184 -2.38 -15.33 13.79
C ARG A 184 -3.54 -16.10 13.14
N PRO A 185 -3.40 -16.54 11.88
CA PRO A 185 -4.33 -17.51 11.32
C PRO A 185 -4.42 -18.77 12.20
N PRO A 186 -5.52 -19.55 12.11
CA PRO A 186 -5.63 -20.80 12.83
C PRO A 186 -4.47 -21.76 12.52
N VAL A 187 -3.87 -22.32 13.57
CA VAL A 187 -2.64 -23.12 13.50
C VAL A 187 -2.79 -24.45 12.76
N ASP A 188 -4.03 -24.90 12.56
CA ASP A 188 -4.39 -26.14 11.87
C ASP A 188 -4.56 -25.96 10.35
N LEU A 189 -4.37 -24.75 9.84
CA LEU A 189 -4.39 -24.47 8.41
C LEU A 189 -3.03 -24.71 7.75
N GLU A 190 -3.06 -25.31 6.58
CA GLU A 190 -1.89 -25.51 5.73
C GLU A 190 -1.51 -24.21 4.98
N PRO A 191 -0.27 -24.06 4.49
CA PRO A 191 0.18 -22.84 3.81
C PRO A 191 -0.72 -22.39 2.65
N ALA A 192 -1.24 -23.33 1.86
CA ALA A 192 -2.16 -23.00 0.75
C ALA A 192 -3.52 -22.46 1.24
N GLU A 193 -3.97 -22.91 2.42
CA GLU A 193 -5.21 -22.44 3.04
C GLU A 193 -5.01 -21.04 3.63
N ILE A 194 -3.83 -20.77 4.21
CA ILE A 194 -3.41 -19.45 4.70
C ILE A 194 -3.27 -18.45 3.53
N ASP A 195 -2.66 -18.86 2.41
CA ASP A 195 -2.59 -18.04 1.20
C ASP A 195 -3.99 -17.62 0.75
N PHE A 196 -4.87 -18.60 0.59
CA PHE A 196 -6.21 -18.40 0.05
C PHE A 196 -7.12 -17.57 0.98
N LEU A 197 -7.12 -17.86 2.28
CA LEU A 197 -8.07 -17.25 3.23
C LEU A 197 -7.50 -16.00 3.93
N PHE A 198 -6.19 -15.94 4.14
CA PHE A 198 -5.52 -14.89 4.91
C PHE A 198 -4.49 -14.12 4.09
N GLY A 199 -4.40 -14.34 2.77
CA GLY A 199 -3.50 -13.59 1.89
C GLY A 199 -2.03 -13.73 2.28
N ASN A 200 -1.59 -14.93 2.70
CA ASN A 200 -0.24 -15.22 3.22
C ASN A 200 0.14 -14.40 4.45
N VAL A 201 -0.80 -13.94 5.26
CA VAL A 201 -0.49 -13.29 6.54
C VAL A 201 -0.02 -14.31 7.54
N TYR A 202 1.17 -14.09 8.10
CA TYR A 202 1.70 -14.85 9.21
C TYR A 202 1.14 -14.33 10.55
N SER A 203 1.19 -13.02 10.77
CA SER A 203 0.62 -12.39 11.96
C SER A 203 0.24 -10.94 11.74
N LEU A 204 -0.69 -10.46 12.57
CA LEU A 204 -1.00 -9.05 12.75
C LEU A 204 -0.67 -8.68 14.20
N ASP A 205 0.40 -7.93 14.37
CA ASP A 205 0.80 -7.38 15.67
C ASP A 205 0.14 -6.01 15.82
N ILE A 206 -0.44 -5.74 16.99
CA ILE A 206 -1.11 -4.47 17.32
C ILE A 206 -0.65 -4.00 18.69
N LYS A 207 -0.39 -2.71 18.84
CA LYS A 207 -0.01 -2.08 20.11
C LYS A 207 -0.80 -0.81 20.34
N TRP A 208 -1.29 -0.68 21.57
CA TRP A 208 -1.77 0.59 22.13
C TRP A 208 -0.87 1.03 23.26
N TYR A 209 -0.56 2.32 23.31
CA TYR A 209 0.06 2.93 24.47
C TYR A 209 -0.32 4.40 24.59
N THR A 210 -0.43 4.90 25.81
CA THR A 210 -0.75 6.30 26.09
C THR A 210 0.52 7.06 26.42
N LYS A 211 0.71 8.22 25.78
CA LYS A 211 1.79 9.16 26.06
C LYS A 211 1.24 10.54 26.40
N GLU A 212 1.96 11.28 27.23
CA GLU A 212 1.71 12.70 27.40
C GLU A 212 2.37 13.48 26.26
N SER A 213 1.65 14.47 25.73
CA SER A 213 2.10 15.36 24.68
C SER A 213 1.83 16.79 25.13
N VAL A 214 2.84 17.66 25.04
CA VAL A 214 2.65 19.10 25.27
C VAL A 214 2.46 19.76 23.92
N GLU A 215 1.29 20.35 23.68
CA GLU A 215 0.99 21.08 22.45
C GLU A 215 0.43 22.45 22.84
N ASN A 216 1.06 23.53 22.35
CA ASN A 216 0.71 24.92 22.71
C ASN A 216 0.63 25.17 24.23
N ASN A 217 1.57 24.62 25.01
CA ASN A 217 1.60 24.66 26.48
C ASN A 217 0.39 23.99 27.18
N ILE A 218 -0.34 23.13 26.46
CA ILE A 218 -1.43 22.33 27.02
C ILE A 218 -0.98 20.87 27.05
N ASN A 219 -1.03 20.26 28.23
CA ASN A 219 -0.82 18.82 28.37
C ASN A 219 -2.04 18.08 27.80
N THR A 220 -1.77 17.23 26.82
CA THR A 220 -2.74 16.36 26.16
C THR A 220 -2.31 14.92 26.34
N LYS A 221 -3.26 14.02 26.56
CA LYS A 221 -2.99 12.58 26.57
C LYS A 221 -3.30 12.04 25.19
N ILE A 222 -2.31 11.41 24.58
CA ILE A 222 -2.40 10.87 23.23
C ILE A 222 -2.31 9.36 23.33
N LYS A 223 -3.35 8.69 22.84
CA LYS A 223 -3.35 7.24 22.72
C LYS A 223 -2.82 6.86 21.34
N VAL A 224 -1.76 6.09 21.30
CA VAL A 224 -1.06 5.74 20.06
C VAL A 224 -1.42 4.31 19.68
N PHE A 225 -1.85 4.14 18.44
CA PHE A 225 -2.07 2.86 17.78
C PHE A 225 -0.91 2.55 16.86
N GLN A 226 -0.42 1.32 16.92
CA GLN A 226 0.50 0.77 15.92
C GLN A 226 -0.01 -0.60 15.49
N ALA A 227 0.03 -0.88 14.19
CA ALA A 227 -0.23 -2.21 13.65
C ALA A 227 0.84 -2.60 12.63
N GLU A 228 1.24 -3.87 12.63
CA GLU A 228 2.26 -4.40 11.74
C GLU A 228 1.84 -5.80 11.24
N GLU A 229 1.66 -5.93 9.93
CA GLU A 229 1.29 -7.17 9.25
C GLU A 229 2.55 -7.84 8.70
N PHE A 230 2.86 -9.03 9.21
CA PHE A 230 3.90 -9.90 8.67
C PHE A 230 3.28 -10.90 7.70
N LYS A 231 3.88 -11.04 6.52
CA LYS A 231 3.57 -12.12 5.58
C LYS A 231 4.45 -13.34 5.83
N GLU A 232 4.09 -14.47 5.25
CA GLU A 232 4.93 -15.67 5.20
C GLU A 232 6.28 -15.43 4.47
N PRO A 233 7.34 -16.21 4.77
CA PRO A 233 8.72 -15.98 4.28
C PRO A 233 8.91 -16.01 2.76
N GLU A 234 7.95 -16.55 2.01
CA GLU A 234 7.95 -16.56 0.55
C GLU A 234 7.65 -15.18 -0.02
N CYS A 235 7.02 -14.29 0.76
CA CYS A 235 6.75 -12.91 0.36
C CYS A 235 8.03 -12.07 0.48
N ARG A 236 8.63 -11.79 -0.68
CA ARG A 236 9.91 -11.06 -0.78
C ARG A 236 9.81 -9.96 -1.82
N ILE A 237 10.51 -8.86 -1.56
CA ILE A 237 10.61 -7.74 -2.49
C ILE A 237 12.06 -7.30 -2.66
N ILE A 238 12.40 -6.91 -3.89
CA ILE A 238 13.71 -6.36 -4.23
C ILE A 238 13.61 -4.84 -4.18
N LYS A 239 14.43 -4.22 -3.33
CA LYS A 239 14.61 -2.77 -3.24
C LYS A 239 16.09 -2.43 -3.31
N ASP A 240 16.47 -1.58 -4.26
CA ASP A 240 17.85 -1.11 -4.46
C ASP A 240 18.86 -2.27 -4.58
N GLY A 241 18.44 -3.35 -5.26
CA GLY A 241 19.25 -4.56 -5.48
C GLY A 241 19.29 -5.54 -4.30
N ASN A 242 18.67 -5.22 -3.17
CA ASN A 242 18.62 -6.06 -1.98
C ASN A 242 17.23 -6.68 -1.80
N GLU A 243 17.20 -7.90 -1.28
CA GLU A 243 15.96 -8.60 -0.96
C GLU A 243 15.52 -8.31 0.47
N TYR A 244 14.23 -8.05 0.65
CA TYR A 244 13.62 -7.75 1.93
C TYR A 244 12.30 -8.49 2.11
N PHE A 245 11.95 -8.71 3.37
CA PHE A 245 10.63 -9.17 3.81
C PHE A 245 9.78 -7.95 4.15
N PRO A 246 8.75 -7.64 3.35
CA PRO A 246 7.90 -6.49 3.62
C PRO A 246 6.93 -6.77 4.76
N ALA A 247 6.72 -5.76 5.61
CA ALA A 247 5.60 -5.72 6.54
C ALA A 247 4.82 -4.42 6.34
N LYS A 248 3.49 -4.49 6.24
CA LYS A 248 2.67 -3.28 6.25
C LYS A 248 2.62 -2.74 7.66
N TYR A 249 2.87 -1.45 7.82
CA TYR A 249 2.86 -0.78 9.11
C TYR A 249 1.86 0.38 9.09
N ILE A 250 1.11 0.53 10.18
CA ILE A 250 0.17 1.63 10.42
C ILE A 250 0.52 2.28 11.75
N HIS A 251 0.49 3.61 11.78
CA HIS A 251 0.61 4.41 12.99
C HIS A 251 -0.52 5.44 13.06
N ALA A 252 -1.16 5.56 14.22
CA ALA A 252 -2.19 6.57 14.44
C ALA A 252 -2.11 7.17 15.84
N GLU A 253 -2.47 8.45 15.97
CA GLU A 253 -2.49 9.15 17.25
C GLU A 253 -3.90 9.67 17.54
N PHE A 254 -4.52 9.13 18.58
CA PHE A 254 -5.83 9.52 19.09
C PHE A 254 -5.69 10.56 20.20
N ASP A 255 -6.33 11.72 20.01
CA ASP A 255 -6.40 12.75 21.03
C ASP A 255 -7.57 12.45 21.98
N LEU A 256 -7.26 12.04 23.21
CA LEU A 256 -8.26 11.68 24.21
C LEU A 256 -9.15 12.85 24.64
N LYS A 257 -8.70 14.09 24.44
CA LYS A 257 -9.48 15.28 24.75
C LYS A 257 -10.49 15.59 23.65
N ASN A 258 -10.05 15.50 22.40
CA ASN A 258 -10.88 15.85 21.25
C ASN A 258 -11.74 14.68 20.73
N GLY A 259 -11.41 13.43 21.11
CA GLY A 259 -12.17 12.25 20.72
C GLY A 259 -11.96 11.87 19.24
N THR A 260 -10.86 12.30 18.64
CA THR A 260 -10.54 12.08 17.22
C THR A 260 -9.08 11.72 17.06
N PHE A 261 -8.75 11.03 15.97
CA PHE A 261 -7.35 10.91 15.57
C PHE A 261 -6.85 12.26 15.04
N ARG A 262 -5.61 12.60 15.36
CA ARG A 262 -4.91 13.81 14.86
C ARG A 262 -3.86 13.47 13.80
N HIS A 263 -3.55 12.19 13.65
CA HIS A 263 -2.54 11.70 12.74
C HIS A 263 -2.82 10.22 12.41
N LEU A 264 -2.67 9.87 11.14
CA LEU A 264 -2.68 8.51 10.63
C LEU A 264 -1.65 8.41 9.50
N ASP A 265 -0.76 7.44 9.55
CA ASP A 265 0.10 7.11 8.43
C ASP A 265 0.21 5.60 8.22
N GLY A 266 0.60 5.23 7.00
CA GLY A 266 0.91 3.86 6.65
C GLY A 266 2.18 3.78 5.82
N ALA A 267 2.96 2.75 6.09
CA ALA A 267 4.26 2.50 5.51
C ALA A 267 4.45 1.02 5.19
N ILE A 268 5.51 0.72 4.45
CA ILE A 268 6.10 -0.62 4.36
C ILE A 268 7.42 -0.60 5.12
N HIS A 269 7.56 -1.54 6.04
CA HIS A 269 8.81 -1.85 6.70
C HIS A 269 9.54 -2.95 5.93
N PHE A 270 10.83 -2.74 5.67
CA PHE A 270 11.69 -3.65 4.92
C PHE A 270 12.66 -4.31 5.90
N TYR A 271 12.40 -5.58 6.18
CA TYR A 271 13.26 -6.36 7.06
C TYR A 271 14.25 -7.18 6.25
N THR A 272 15.52 -7.19 6.65
CA THR A 272 16.42 -8.27 6.25
C THR A 272 15.93 -9.59 6.84
N GLU A 273 16.39 -10.72 6.31
CA GLU A 273 15.99 -12.05 6.81
C GLU A 273 16.18 -12.19 8.33
N LYS A 274 17.33 -11.75 8.84
CA LYS A 274 17.63 -11.80 10.27
C LYS A 274 16.65 -10.95 11.07
N GLU A 275 16.41 -9.70 10.66
CA GLU A 275 15.51 -8.80 11.38
C GLU A 275 14.06 -9.28 11.30
N TYR A 276 13.65 -9.86 10.17
CA TYR A 276 12.31 -10.41 9.96
C TYR A 276 12.01 -11.51 10.98
N PHE A 277 12.85 -12.56 11.06
CA PHE A 277 12.63 -13.64 12.02
C PHE A 277 12.73 -13.15 13.47
N GLN A 278 13.62 -12.19 13.77
CA GLN A 278 13.72 -11.60 15.10
C GLN A 278 12.46 -10.82 15.49
N ARG A 279 11.96 -9.95 14.61
CA ARG A 279 10.82 -9.08 14.89
C ARG A 279 9.50 -9.85 14.87
N ARG A 280 9.32 -10.77 13.92
CA ARG A 280 8.11 -11.57 13.74
C ARG A 280 7.84 -12.51 14.91
N GLU A 281 8.88 -13.06 15.54
CA GLU A 281 8.74 -13.93 16.72
C GLU A 281 8.71 -13.17 18.05
N THR A 282 8.84 -11.84 18.01
CA THR A 282 8.74 -10.99 19.20
C THR A 282 7.55 -10.02 19.09
N ASP A 283 7.36 -9.18 20.09
CA ASP A 283 6.32 -8.16 20.13
C ASP A 283 6.88 -6.76 19.83
N PHE A 284 6.01 -5.74 19.75
CA PHE A 284 6.42 -4.35 19.54
C PHE A 284 7.38 -3.79 20.61
N ASN A 285 7.54 -4.46 21.75
CA ASN A 285 8.51 -4.08 22.77
C ASN A 285 9.89 -4.71 22.52
N HIS A 286 10.13 -5.33 21.36
CA HIS A 286 11.42 -5.94 21.01
C HIS A 286 12.61 -5.02 21.31
N ASN A 287 12.57 -3.77 20.82
CA ASN A 287 13.67 -2.82 20.95
C ASN A 287 13.86 -2.30 22.38
N ASP A 288 12.84 -2.41 23.24
CA ASP A 288 12.92 -2.08 24.66
C ASP A 288 13.48 -3.26 25.48
N LYS A 289 13.21 -4.48 25.02
CA LYS A 289 13.58 -5.75 25.69
C LYS A 289 14.92 -6.33 25.23
N ASN A 290 15.42 -5.96 24.05
CA ASN A 290 16.61 -6.55 23.45
C ASN A 290 17.72 -5.52 23.20
N PRO A 291 19.00 -5.89 23.45
CA PRO A 291 20.14 -5.01 23.20
C PRO A 291 20.38 -4.78 21.70
N SER A 292 20.01 -5.72 20.84
CA SER A 292 20.03 -5.57 19.39
C SER A 292 18.79 -4.81 18.91
N LYS A 293 18.88 -3.49 18.81
CA LYS A 293 17.80 -2.66 18.26
C LYS A 293 17.66 -2.90 16.76
N ILE A 294 16.45 -3.19 16.31
CA ILE A 294 16.10 -3.25 14.89
C ILE A 294 15.71 -1.83 14.45
N LYS A 295 16.48 -1.26 13.53
CA LYS A 295 16.17 0.01 12.86
C LYS A 295 15.75 -0.29 11.43
N THR A 296 14.47 -0.58 11.26
CA THR A 296 13.94 -1.01 9.97
C THR A 296 13.97 0.11 8.95
N LEU A 297 14.39 -0.21 7.72
CA LEU A 297 14.16 0.65 6.57
C LEU A 297 12.64 0.77 6.36
N SER A 298 12.14 1.98 6.11
CA SER A 298 10.71 2.25 6.01
C SER A 298 10.41 3.14 4.81
N GLN A 299 9.37 2.80 4.05
CA GLN A 299 8.81 3.63 2.99
C GLN A 299 7.41 4.04 3.40
N LYS A 300 7.23 5.31 3.76
CA LYS A 300 5.89 5.85 4.00
C LYS A 300 5.14 5.91 2.67
N LEU A 301 3.88 5.48 2.67
CA LEU A 301 3.03 5.43 1.48
C LEU A 301 1.92 6.47 1.51
N PHE A 302 1.41 6.80 2.70
CA PHE A 302 0.40 7.83 2.86
C PHE A 302 0.45 8.41 4.26
N LYS A 303 -0.12 9.61 4.43
CA LYS A 303 -0.48 10.14 5.74
C LYS A 303 -1.66 11.09 5.67
N VAL A 304 -2.32 11.26 6.79
CA VAL A 304 -3.36 12.23 7.07
C VAL A 304 -3.01 12.92 8.38
N ASN A 305 -2.91 14.25 8.36
CA ASN A 305 -2.61 15.08 9.52
C ASN A 305 -3.81 15.99 9.81
N GLY A 306 -4.29 16.02 11.05
CA GLY A 306 -5.50 16.76 11.43
C GLY A 306 -6.62 15.82 11.87
N GLU A 307 -7.84 16.34 11.97
CA GLU A 307 -8.97 15.62 12.53
C GLU A 307 -9.40 14.46 11.61
N ILE A 308 -9.41 13.24 12.15
CA ILE A 308 -9.86 12.01 11.49
C ILE A 308 -10.82 11.30 12.44
N HIS A 309 -12.04 11.03 11.98
CA HIS A 309 -13.02 10.33 12.78
C HIS A 309 -12.66 8.85 12.94
N VAL A 310 -13.11 8.23 14.02
CA VAL A 310 -12.85 6.81 14.31
C VAL A 310 -13.27 5.93 13.14
N ASN A 311 -14.45 6.18 12.55
CA ASN A 311 -14.94 5.41 11.39
C ASN A 311 -14.02 5.54 10.17
N ASP A 312 -13.52 6.75 9.87
CA ASP A 312 -12.59 6.97 8.76
C ASP A 312 -11.27 6.23 9.02
N TRP A 313 -10.77 6.27 10.26
CA TRP A 313 -9.56 5.56 10.65
C TRP A 313 -9.71 4.04 10.49
N VAL A 314 -10.85 3.48 10.91
CA VAL A 314 -11.14 2.04 10.79
C VAL A 314 -11.24 1.63 9.33
N GLU A 315 -11.93 2.41 8.50
CA GLU A 315 -12.08 2.15 7.08
C GLU A 315 -10.72 2.18 6.38
N LEU A 316 -9.95 3.25 6.56
CA LEU A 316 -8.62 3.40 5.96
C LEU A 316 -7.65 2.30 6.42
N THR A 317 -7.66 1.96 7.72
CA THR A 317 -6.83 0.90 8.30
C THR A 317 -7.21 -0.46 7.71
N SER A 318 -8.50 -0.80 7.70
CA SER A 318 -9.01 -2.07 7.17
C SER A 318 -8.67 -2.24 5.69
N HIS A 319 -8.82 -1.18 4.90
CA HIS A 319 -8.53 -1.25 3.46
C HIS A 319 -7.03 -1.22 3.15
N TYR A 320 -6.20 -0.58 3.96
CA TYR A 320 -4.74 -0.66 3.80
C TYR A 320 -4.24 -2.10 4.05
N LEU A 321 -4.82 -2.79 5.02
CA LEU A 321 -4.59 -4.21 5.32
C LEU A 321 -5.49 -5.16 4.50
N ALA A 322 -5.98 -4.71 3.33
CA ALA A 322 -6.82 -5.56 2.49
C ALA A 322 -6.16 -6.91 2.17
N GLY A 323 -6.94 -7.98 2.30
CA GLY A 323 -6.49 -9.37 2.21
C GLY A 323 -6.10 -10.02 3.54
N ASN A 324 -6.10 -9.28 4.65
CA ASN A 324 -5.81 -9.80 5.99
C ASN A 324 -7.06 -9.79 6.89
N PRO A 325 -7.77 -10.93 7.05
CA PRO A 325 -8.97 -10.98 7.88
C PRO A 325 -8.73 -10.72 9.37
N LEU A 326 -7.48 -10.80 9.86
CA LEU A 326 -7.17 -10.59 11.27
C LEU A 326 -7.47 -9.15 11.71
N ILE A 327 -7.52 -8.18 10.79
CA ILE A 327 -7.94 -6.81 11.14
C ILE A 327 -9.42 -6.75 11.55
N PHE A 328 -10.27 -7.61 10.98
CA PHE A 328 -11.66 -7.74 11.40
C PHE A 328 -11.77 -8.44 12.75
N GLU A 329 -10.98 -9.50 12.96
CA GLU A 329 -10.92 -10.15 14.28
C GLU A 329 -10.53 -9.15 15.37
N TYR A 330 -9.58 -8.26 15.07
CA TYR A 330 -9.20 -7.20 15.99
C TYR A 330 -10.35 -6.23 16.29
N PHE A 331 -11.02 -5.71 15.25
CA PHE A 331 -12.04 -4.67 15.43
C PHE A 331 -13.40 -5.20 15.90
N GLU A 332 -13.80 -6.39 15.47
CA GLU A 332 -15.11 -6.97 15.71
C GLU A 332 -15.08 -8.11 16.76
N GLY A 333 -13.89 -8.53 17.20
CA GLY A 333 -13.71 -9.65 18.14
C GLY A 333 -13.92 -11.03 17.52
N LYS A 334 -14.14 -11.11 16.20
CA LYS A 334 -14.28 -12.35 15.43
C LYS A 334 -13.86 -12.18 13.99
N LEU A 335 -13.45 -13.27 13.35
CA LEU A 335 -13.23 -13.30 11.90
C LEU A 335 -14.54 -13.07 11.14
N PRO A 336 -14.48 -12.65 9.86
CA PRO A 336 -15.67 -12.55 9.02
C PRO A 336 -16.38 -13.91 8.90
N ASP A 337 -17.72 -13.92 8.96
CA ASP A 337 -18.53 -15.15 8.98
C ASP A 337 -18.18 -16.09 7.81
N LYS A 338 -17.94 -15.54 6.61
CA LYS A 338 -17.53 -16.30 5.43
C LYS A 338 -16.20 -17.05 5.61
N ILE A 339 -15.24 -16.44 6.30
CA ILE A 339 -13.94 -17.05 6.59
C ILE A 339 -14.12 -18.16 7.62
N ILE A 340 -14.94 -17.93 8.65
CA ILE A 340 -15.28 -18.95 9.65
C ILE A 340 -15.90 -20.18 8.97
N GLU A 341 -16.93 -19.99 8.13
CA GLU A 341 -17.58 -21.06 7.36
C GLU A 341 -16.57 -21.85 6.50
N MET A 342 -15.64 -21.16 5.83
CA MET A 342 -14.61 -21.79 5.00
C MET A 342 -13.62 -22.62 5.82
N VAL A 343 -13.17 -22.09 6.96
CA VAL A 343 -12.28 -22.80 7.89
C VAL A 343 -12.96 -24.04 8.45
N GLU A 344 -14.22 -23.95 8.87
CA GLU A 344 -14.99 -25.10 9.37
C GLU A 344 -15.16 -26.17 8.29
N LYS A 345 -15.42 -25.77 7.04
CA LYS A 345 -15.51 -26.70 5.91
C LYS A 345 -14.19 -27.43 5.67
N ILE A 346 -13.07 -26.71 5.69
CA ILE A 346 -11.73 -27.32 5.58
C ILE A 346 -11.51 -28.35 6.68
N ARG A 347 -11.81 -27.99 7.93
CA ARG A 347 -11.68 -28.89 9.09
C ARG A 347 -12.54 -30.13 8.98
N SER A 348 -13.73 -30.03 8.38
CA SER A 348 -14.62 -31.19 8.18
C SER A 348 -14.16 -32.17 7.09
N GLN A 349 -13.20 -31.75 6.25
CA GLN A 349 -12.64 -32.55 5.16
C GLN A 349 -11.29 -33.19 5.52
N LYS A 350 -10.69 -32.78 6.63
CA LYS A 350 -9.54 -33.42 7.27
C LYS A 350 -10.05 -34.53 8.19
#